data_AF-A0A0M9U331-F1
#
_entry.id   AF-A0A0M9U331-F1
#
_cell.length_a   1.000
_cell.length_b   1.000
_cell.length_c   1.000
_cell.angle_alpha   90.00
_cell.angle_beta   90.00
_cell.angle_gamma   90.00
#
_symmetry.space_group_name_H-M   'P 1'
#
loop_
_entity.id
_entity.type
_entity.pdbx_description
1 polymer ?
#
loop_
_entity_poly.entity_id
_entity_poly.type
_entity_poly.pdbx_seq_one_letter_code
_entity_poly.pdbx_strand_id
1 'polypeptide(L)'
;MKITIWDILTILTLFVLVGVVVVVLQIMVNPYTAINPFKPPTLPPTIAIPTSTATLRALPPTWTPEGFTGEQPAVAGPGVTLAPSSTLPATATGFTLPTFTPTFTVTNTPTNTPTITQTPTVTNTPTRTRTPRPTKTRTPKPPTNTPVTPTDAPPGP
;
A
#
# COMPACT_ATOMS: atom_id res chain seq x y z
N MET A 1 37.76 27.51 -30.07
CA MET A 1 36.94 27.96 -28.92
C MET A 1 37.34 27.12 -27.72
N LYS A 2 37.59 27.74 -26.55
CA LYS A 2 38.06 27.02 -25.36
C LYS A 2 36.84 26.58 -24.56
N ILE A 3 36.60 25.28 -24.45
CA ILE A 3 35.60 24.73 -23.53
C ILE A 3 36.12 24.97 -22.11
N THR A 4 35.34 25.66 -21.29
CA THR A 4 35.69 25.88 -19.88
C THR A 4 35.18 24.72 -19.04
N ILE A 5 35.73 24.56 -17.83
CA ILE A 5 35.27 23.50 -16.93
C ILE A 5 33.78 23.63 -16.58
N TRP A 6 33.26 24.86 -16.55
CA TRP A 6 31.84 25.13 -16.34
C TRP A 6 30.98 24.60 -17.48
N ASP A 7 31.41 24.79 -18.74
CA ASP A 7 30.69 24.22 -19.90
C ASP A 7 30.60 22.70 -19.80
N ILE A 8 31.69 22.02 -19.41
CA ILE A 8 31.72 20.56 -19.25
C ILE A 8 30.74 20.12 -18.15
N LEU A 9 30.74 20.80 -17.01
CA LEU A 9 29.83 20.49 -15.91
C LEU A 9 28.37 20.68 -16.34
N THR A 10 28.04 21.74 -17.08
CA THR A 10 26.67 21.94 -17.57
C THR A 10 26.22 20.85 -18.54
N ILE A 11 27.11 20.41 -19.44
CA ILE A 11 26.82 19.31 -20.37
C ILE A 11 26.60 18.01 -19.61
N LEU A 12 27.44 17.69 -18.63
CA LEU A 12 27.27 16.50 -17.78
C LEU A 12 25.95 16.54 -17.01
N THR A 13 25.61 17.68 -16.40
CA THR A 13 24.32 17.84 -15.72
C THR A 13 23.14 17.66 -16.67
N LEU A 14 23.23 18.16 -17.91
CA LEU A 14 22.20 17.96 -18.92
C LEU A 14 22.00 16.47 -19.24
N PHE A 15 23.08 15.70 -19.39
CA PHE A 15 22.97 14.26 -19.62
C PHE A 15 22.33 13.53 -18.44
N VAL A 16 22.68 13.89 -17.20
CA VAL A 16 22.05 13.32 -16.00
C VAL A 16 20.55 13.65 -15.96
N LEU A 17 20.18 14.91 -16.24
CA LEU A 17 18.79 15.34 -16.31
C LEU A 17 18.00 14.53 -17.35
N VAL A 18 18.53 14.40 -18.56
CA VAL A 18 17.91 13.60 -19.62
C VAL A 18 17.80 12.14 -19.18
N GLY A 19 18.82 11.58 -18.53
CA GLY A 19 18.78 10.24 -17.96
C GLY A 19 17.65 10.06 -16.95
N VAL A 20 17.44 11.01 -16.04
CA VAL A 20 16.33 10.99 -15.07
C VAL A 20 14.98 11.02 -15.79
N VAL A 21 14.82 11.88 -16.81
CA VAL A 21 13.58 11.95 -17.61
C VAL A 21 13.30 10.61 -18.30
N VAL A 22 14.33 9.99 -18.90
CA VAL A 22 14.18 8.68 -19.53
C VAL A 22 13.77 7.62 -18.50
N VAL A 23 14.40 7.58 -17.33
CA VAL A 23 14.03 6.64 -16.25
C VAL A 23 12.57 6.84 -15.82
N VAL A 24 12.14 8.08 -15.61
CA VAL A 24 10.73 8.37 -15.24
C VAL A 24 9.77 7.93 -16.34
N LEU A 25 10.07 8.22 -17.61
CA LEU A 25 9.26 7.77 -18.74
C LEU A 25 9.20 6.24 -18.84
N GLN A 26 10.31 5.54 -18.60
CA GLN A 26 10.32 4.07 -18.56
C GLN A 26 9.41 3.52 -17.45
N ILE A 27 9.38 4.15 -16.27
CA ILE A 27 8.46 3.77 -15.19
C ILE A 27 7.00 4.01 -15.60
N MET A 28 6.70 5.09 -16.31
CA MET A 28 5.35 5.39 -16.78
C MET A 28 4.87 4.42 -17.89
N VAL A 29 5.75 4.02 -18.81
CA VAL A 29 5.42 3.07 -19.88
C VAL A 29 5.28 1.64 -19.33
N ASN A 30 6.15 1.26 -18.39
CA ASN A 30 6.09 -0.03 -17.72
C ASN A 30 6.34 0.11 -16.21
N PRO A 31 5.28 0.14 -15.39
CA PRO A 31 5.39 0.35 -13.95
C PRO A 31 5.97 -0.86 -13.19
N TYR A 32 6.10 -2.02 -13.85
CA TYR A 32 6.65 -3.25 -13.24
C TYR A 32 8.17 -3.40 -13.43
N THR A 33 8.83 -2.40 -14.03
CA THR A 33 10.29 -2.38 -14.23
C THR A 33 11.06 -2.47 -12.91
N ALA A 34 12.24 -3.10 -12.94
CA ALA A 34 13.10 -3.26 -11.76
C ALA A 34 13.58 -1.92 -11.15
N ILE A 35 13.63 -0.87 -11.97
CA ILE A 35 14.06 0.49 -11.57
C ILE A 35 12.95 1.22 -10.81
N ASN A 36 11.68 0.82 -10.93
CA ASN A 36 10.60 1.43 -10.16
C ASN A 36 10.64 0.91 -8.71
N PRO A 37 10.93 1.77 -7.70
CA PRO A 37 10.91 1.36 -6.30
C PRO A 37 9.49 1.04 -5.80
N PHE A 38 8.45 1.51 -6.51
CA PHE A 38 7.05 1.32 -6.16
C PHE A 38 6.33 0.49 -7.22
N LYS A 39 6.72 -0.78 -7.38
CA LYS A 39 6.01 -1.70 -8.27
C LYS A 39 4.59 -1.94 -7.76
N PRO A 40 3.57 -1.88 -8.62
CA PRO A 40 2.22 -2.28 -8.24
C PRO A 40 2.20 -3.75 -7.76
N PRO A 41 1.30 -4.12 -6.84
CA PRO A 41 1.10 -5.52 -6.44
C PRO A 41 0.83 -6.40 -7.67
N THR A 42 1.41 -7.60 -7.68
CA THR A 42 1.09 -8.59 -8.70
C THR A 42 -0.25 -9.23 -8.35
N LEU A 43 -1.03 -9.56 -9.39
CA LEU A 43 -2.30 -10.25 -9.19
C LEU A 43 -2.04 -11.62 -8.54
N PRO A 44 -2.88 -12.07 -7.60
CA PRO A 44 -2.79 -13.43 -7.09
C PRO A 44 -2.95 -14.43 -8.25
N PRO A 45 -2.30 -15.60 -8.17
CA PRO A 45 -2.40 -16.61 -9.22
C PRO A 45 -3.87 -16.95 -9.49
N THR A 46 -4.25 -16.97 -10.76
CA THR A 46 -5.60 -17.37 -11.17
C THR A 46 -5.80 -18.83 -10.78
N ILE A 47 -6.73 -19.10 -9.87
CA ILE A 47 -7.16 -20.47 -9.56
C ILE A 47 -7.72 -21.06 -10.86
N ALA A 48 -7.08 -22.12 -11.35
CA ALA A 48 -7.62 -22.93 -12.43
C ALA A 48 -8.84 -23.68 -11.90
N ILE A 49 -10.01 -23.05 -12.00
CA ILE A 49 -11.27 -23.77 -11.88
C ILE A 49 -11.34 -24.75 -13.04
N PRO A 50 -11.46 -26.08 -12.79
CA PRO A 50 -11.64 -27.02 -13.88
C PRO A 50 -12.87 -26.57 -14.67
N THR A 51 -12.71 -26.38 -15.99
CA THR A 51 -13.84 -26.16 -16.87
C THR A 51 -14.84 -27.27 -16.61
N SER A 52 -16.10 -26.91 -16.36
CA SER A 52 -17.22 -27.85 -16.23
C SER A 52 -17.56 -28.48 -17.58
N THR A 53 -16.55 -29.00 -18.28
CA THR A 53 -16.74 -29.91 -19.40
C THR A 53 -17.44 -31.11 -18.81
N ALA A 54 -18.76 -31.21 -19.07
CA ALA A 54 -19.55 -32.33 -18.63
C ALA A 54 -18.96 -33.59 -19.27
N THR A 55 -18.16 -34.34 -18.51
CA THR A 55 -17.78 -35.69 -18.90
C THR A 55 -19.06 -36.52 -18.93
N LEU A 56 -19.59 -36.75 -20.12
CA LEU A 56 -20.72 -37.67 -20.28
C LEU A 56 -20.31 -39.00 -19.65
N ARG A 57 -21.13 -39.50 -18.72
CA ARG A 57 -20.96 -40.82 -18.12
C ARG A 57 -21.03 -41.85 -19.25
N ALA A 58 -19.87 -42.30 -19.74
CA ALA A 58 -19.81 -43.36 -20.72
C ALA A 58 -20.21 -44.67 -20.03
N LEU A 59 -21.20 -45.36 -20.58
CA LEU A 59 -21.46 -46.74 -20.21
C LEU A 59 -20.23 -47.58 -20.60
N PRO A 60 -19.91 -48.65 -19.84
CA PRO A 60 -18.91 -49.61 -20.29
C PRO A 60 -19.32 -50.14 -21.68
N PRO A 61 -18.36 -50.37 -22.60
CA PRO A 61 -18.66 -50.89 -23.91
C PRO A 61 -19.43 -52.22 -23.81
N THR A 62 -20.69 -52.23 -24.25
CA THR A 62 -21.56 -53.43 -24.25
C THR A 62 -21.40 -54.27 -25.51
N TRP A 63 -20.45 -53.94 -26.38
CA TRP A 63 -20.28 -54.62 -27.66
C TRP A 63 -19.38 -55.84 -27.59
N THR A 64 -18.94 -56.30 -26.42
CA THR A 64 -18.25 -57.59 -26.33
C THR A 64 -19.27 -58.71 -26.56
N PRO A 65 -19.28 -59.43 -27.71
CA PRO A 65 -20.02 -60.67 -27.77
C PRO A 65 -19.31 -61.65 -26.83
N GLU A 66 -19.91 -61.92 -25.67
CA GLU A 66 -19.58 -63.14 -24.94
C GLU A 66 -19.84 -64.31 -25.91
N GLY A 67 -18.76 -65.00 -26.27
CA GLY A 67 -18.83 -66.13 -27.17
C GLY A 67 -19.78 -67.17 -26.60
N PHE A 68 -20.88 -67.44 -27.31
CA PHE A 68 -21.76 -68.57 -27.07
C PHE A 68 -20.94 -69.86 -27.13
N THR A 69 -20.50 -70.36 -25.98
CA THR A 69 -19.86 -71.67 -25.83
C THR A 69 -20.64 -72.49 -24.81
N GLY A 70 -21.59 -73.30 -25.31
CA GLY A 70 -22.25 -74.44 -24.63
C GLY A 70 -23.13 -74.07 -23.42
N GLU A 71 -24.31 -74.62 -23.16
CA GLU A 71 -25.09 -75.74 -23.68
C GLU A 71 -26.57 -75.34 -23.47
N GLN A 72 -27.39 -75.25 -24.51
CA GLN A 72 -28.83 -75.02 -24.37
C GLN A 72 -29.59 -76.23 -24.95
N PRO A 73 -30.45 -76.91 -24.16
CA PRO A 73 -31.33 -77.95 -24.69
C PRO A 73 -32.27 -77.36 -25.73
N ALA A 74 -32.33 -77.98 -26.91
CA ALA A 74 -33.13 -77.52 -28.03
C ALA A 74 -34.65 -77.56 -27.72
N VAL A 75 -35.30 -76.39 -27.65
CA VAL A 75 -36.76 -76.26 -27.80
C VAL A 75 -37.10 -75.03 -28.66
N ALA A 76 -37.40 -75.32 -29.93
CA ALA A 76 -38.33 -74.68 -30.87
C ALA A 76 -38.51 -73.14 -30.98
N GLY A 77 -38.11 -72.60 -32.14
CA GLY A 77 -38.87 -71.56 -32.87
C GLY A 77 -38.26 -70.13 -32.91
N PRO A 78 -38.26 -69.43 -34.08
CA PRO A 78 -37.90 -68.02 -34.15
C PRO A 78 -39.13 -67.16 -33.80
N GLY A 79 -39.14 -66.47 -32.66
CA GLY A 79 -40.24 -65.54 -32.38
C GLY A 79 -40.52 -65.11 -30.94
N VAL A 80 -39.56 -65.08 -30.02
CA VAL A 80 -39.82 -64.45 -28.71
C VAL A 80 -39.29 -63.02 -28.70
N THR A 81 -40.16 -62.09 -29.09
CA THR A 81 -39.94 -60.64 -28.88
C THR A 81 -40.36 -60.31 -27.45
N LEU A 82 -39.38 -60.08 -26.56
CA LEU A 82 -39.65 -59.64 -25.19
C LEU A 82 -40.10 -58.17 -25.18
N ALA A 83 -41.20 -57.86 -24.49
CA ALA A 83 -41.70 -56.50 -24.37
C ALA A 83 -40.80 -55.64 -23.45
N PRO A 84 -40.50 -54.38 -23.79
CA PRO A 84 -39.70 -53.50 -22.94
C PRO A 84 -40.57 -52.95 -21.80
N SER A 85 -40.63 -53.66 -20.67
CA SER A 85 -41.25 -53.14 -19.45
C SER A 85 -40.42 -53.47 -18.24
N SER A 86 -39.36 -52.68 -18.03
CA SER A 86 -38.70 -52.49 -16.74
C SER A 86 -37.89 -51.19 -16.77
N THR A 87 -38.56 -50.06 -17.00
CA THR A 87 -37.97 -48.74 -16.74
C THR A 87 -38.36 -48.33 -15.33
N LEU A 88 -37.40 -48.37 -14.39
CA LEU A 88 -37.58 -47.84 -13.05
C LEU A 88 -37.91 -46.33 -13.13
N PRO A 89 -38.79 -45.79 -12.25
CA PRO A 89 -39.06 -44.36 -12.21
C PRO A 89 -37.78 -43.58 -11.86
N ALA A 90 -37.59 -42.41 -12.46
CA ALA A 90 -36.40 -41.59 -12.25
C ALA A 90 -36.27 -41.17 -10.77
N THR A 91 -35.21 -41.61 -10.10
CA THR A 91 -34.89 -41.19 -8.73
C THR A 91 -34.14 -39.87 -8.75
N ALA A 92 -34.75 -38.81 -8.22
CA ALA A 92 -34.08 -37.52 -8.05
C ALA A 92 -32.91 -37.66 -7.07
N THR A 93 -31.69 -37.59 -7.57
CA THR A 93 -30.47 -37.53 -6.75
C THR A 93 -30.24 -36.07 -6.37
N GLY A 94 -30.31 -35.75 -5.08
CA GLY A 94 -30.05 -34.40 -4.58
C GLY A 94 -28.59 -34.04 -4.80
N PHE A 95 -28.31 -33.16 -5.76
CA PHE A 95 -27.00 -32.58 -5.99
C PHE A 95 -27.06 -31.11 -5.59
N THR A 96 -26.33 -30.73 -4.54
CA THR A 96 -26.21 -29.34 -4.09
C THR A 96 -24.85 -28.78 -4.52
N LEU A 97 -24.88 -27.68 -5.27
CA LEU A 97 -23.66 -26.99 -5.71
C LEU A 97 -23.32 -25.91 -4.67
N PRO A 98 -22.11 -25.92 -4.07
CA PRO A 98 -21.72 -24.87 -3.14
C PRO A 98 -21.55 -23.55 -3.89
N THR A 99 -22.31 -22.52 -3.47
CA THR A 99 -22.15 -21.15 -4.00
C THR A 99 -21.22 -20.37 -3.07
N PHE A 100 -20.01 -20.08 -3.53
CA PHE A 100 -19.10 -19.17 -2.83
C PHE A 100 -19.52 -17.73 -3.12
N THR A 101 -20.12 -17.05 -2.13
CA THR A 101 -20.38 -15.61 -2.21
C THR A 101 -19.20 -14.87 -1.57
N PRO A 102 -18.40 -14.08 -2.31
CA PRO A 102 -17.31 -13.32 -1.71
C PRO A 102 -17.87 -12.19 -0.82
N THR A 103 -17.44 -12.16 0.44
CA THR A 103 -17.71 -11.03 1.35
C THR A 103 -16.66 -9.95 1.12
N PHE A 104 -17.07 -8.75 0.71
CA PHE A 104 -16.17 -7.60 0.60
C PHE A 104 -15.85 -7.04 1.99
N THR A 105 -14.57 -7.01 2.36
CA THR A 105 -14.10 -6.33 3.58
C THR A 105 -13.86 -4.85 3.27
N VAL A 106 -14.62 -3.96 3.89
CA VAL A 106 -14.40 -2.50 3.81
C VAL A 106 -13.07 -2.18 4.48
N THR A 107 -12.08 -1.83 3.67
CA THR A 107 -10.77 -1.38 4.16
C THR A 107 -10.82 0.14 4.31
N ASN A 108 -10.71 0.66 5.54
CA ASN A 108 -10.61 2.10 5.77
C ASN A 108 -9.25 2.61 5.28
N THR A 109 -9.23 3.33 4.16
CA THR A 109 -8.03 4.03 3.68
C THR A 109 -7.85 5.33 4.48
N PRO A 110 -6.74 5.54 5.21
CA PRO A 110 -6.49 6.80 5.90
C PRO A 110 -6.34 7.93 4.87
N THR A 111 -7.25 8.91 4.91
CA THR A 111 -7.16 10.12 4.09
C THR A 111 -6.19 11.09 4.76
N ASN A 112 -5.05 11.37 4.13
CA ASN A 112 -4.14 12.41 4.60
C ASN A 112 -4.73 13.79 4.25
N THR A 113 -5.45 14.39 5.21
CA THR A 113 -5.91 15.78 5.10
C THR A 113 -4.70 16.71 5.28
N PRO A 114 -4.38 17.60 4.31
CA PRO A 114 -3.29 18.55 4.48
C PRO A 114 -3.65 19.58 5.56
N THR A 115 -2.89 19.62 6.65
CA THR A 115 -2.97 20.69 7.66
C THR A 115 -2.28 21.94 7.11
N ILE A 116 -3.02 23.02 6.89
CA ILE A 116 -2.44 24.31 6.48
C ILE A 116 -1.71 24.92 7.69
N THR A 117 -0.38 24.80 7.73
CA THR A 117 0.44 25.52 8.71
C THR A 117 0.57 26.98 8.29
N GLN A 118 -0.12 27.88 8.99
CA GLN A 118 0.09 29.32 8.80
C GLN A 118 1.50 29.69 9.31
N THR A 119 2.43 29.98 8.40
CA THR A 119 3.72 30.56 8.76
C THR A 119 3.53 32.03 9.15
N PRO A 120 3.90 32.46 10.37
CA PRO A 120 3.79 33.87 10.74
C PRO A 120 4.80 34.71 9.94
N THR A 121 4.31 35.67 9.16
CA THR A 121 5.16 36.66 8.50
C THR A 121 5.69 37.64 9.54
N VAL A 122 7.00 37.59 9.82
CA VAL A 122 7.67 38.56 10.69
C VAL A 122 7.71 39.90 9.97
N THR A 123 6.78 40.79 10.30
CA THR A 123 6.80 42.19 9.84
C THR A 123 7.76 42.99 10.70
N ASN A 124 8.91 43.35 10.17
CA ASN A 124 9.84 44.28 10.83
C ASN A 124 9.21 45.68 10.85
N THR A 125 8.47 45.98 11.92
CA THR A 125 8.00 47.33 12.19
C THR A 125 9.18 48.15 12.73
N PRO A 126 9.62 49.24 12.09
CA PRO A 126 10.69 50.07 12.62
C PRO A 126 10.23 50.78 13.89
N THR A 127 10.64 50.27 15.05
CA THR A 127 10.42 50.93 16.35
C THR A 127 11.27 52.20 16.41
N ARG A 128 10.62 53.36 16.51
CA ARG A 128 11.30 54.65 16.64
C ARG A 128 11.89 54.79 18.04
N THR A 129 13.14 54.37 18.22
CA THR A 129 13.87 54.50 19.49
C THR A 129 14.05 55.98 19.83
N ARG A 130 13.44 56.44 20.93
CA ARG A 130 13.67 57.79 21.46
C ARG A 130 14.99 57.78 22.23
N THR A 131 16.02 58.40 21.68
CA THR A 131 17.30 58.59 22.37
C THR A 131 17.08 59.41 23.64
N PRO A 132 17.48 58.92 24.84
CA PRO A 132 17.37 59.70 26.06
C PRO A 132 18.32 60.90 26.01
N ARG A 133 17.80 62.09 26.30
CA ARG A 133 18.59 63.32 26.41
C ARG A 133 19.56 63.19 27.59
N PRO A 134 20.84 63.57 27.46
CA PRO A 134 21.77 63.49 28.57
C PRO A 134 21.34 64.42 29.72
N THR A 135 21.09 63.84 30.87
CA THR A 135 20.81 64.57 32.13
C THR A 135 22.13 65.09 32.68
N LYS A 136 22.25 66.40 32.91
CA LYS A 136 23.39 66.97 33.63
C LYS A 136 23.29 66.62 35.11
N THR A 137 24.11 65.67 35.56
CA THR A 137 24.26 65.32 36.97
C THR A 137 24.91 66.49 37.72
N ARG A 138 24.25 67.01 38.76
CA ARG A 138 24.88 67.96 39.71
C ARG A 138 25.61 67.15 40.77
N THR A 139 26.93 67.33 40.87
CA THR A 139 27.77 66.69 41.89
C THR A 139 27.39 67.19 43.29
N PRO A 140 27.01 66.31 44.23
CA PRO A 140 26.80 66.70 45.62
C PRO A 140 28.13 66.95 46.34
N LYS A 141 28.14 67.97 47.20
CA LYS A 141 29.28 68.32 48.07
C LYS A 141 29.47 67.22 49.15
N PRO A 142 30.71 66.80 49.46
CA PRO A 142 30.96 65.77 50.48
C PRO A 142 30.44 66.20 51.87
N PRO A 143 29.88 65.27 52.67
CA PRO A 143 29.51 65.54 54.04
C PRO A 143 30.76 65.72 54.92
N THR A 144 30.73 66.74 55.77
CA THR A 144 31.73 66.97 56.82
C THR A 144 31.47 65.99 57.97
N ASN A 145 32.37 65.03 58.20
CA ASN A 145 32.26 64.10 59.34
C ASN A 145 32.86 64.73 60.60
N THR A 146 32.02 64.95 61.61
CA THR A 146 32.45 65.29 62.98
C THR A 146 32.93 64.02 63.70
N PRO A 147 34.13 63.98 64.30
CA PRO A 147 34.59 62.82 65.06
C PRO A 147 33.81 62.66 66.37
N VAL A 148 33.34 61.45 66.66
CA VAL A 148 32.82 61.07 67.99
C VAL A 148 33.82 60.13 68.68
N THR A 149 34.19 60.50 69.91
CA THR A 149 35.14 59.79 70.78
C THR A 149 34.47 58.55 71.41
N PRO A 150 35.11 57.36 71.42
CA PRO A 150 34.59 56.19 72.11
C PRO A 150 35.08 56.16 73.57
N THR A 151 34.20 55.91 74.54
CA THR A 151 34.63 55.59 75.91
C THR A 151 33.71 54.58 76.58
N ASP A 152 34.36 53.44 76.83
CA ASP A 152 34.21 52.35 77.78
C ASP A 152 32.99 51.43 77.86
N ALA A 153 33.35 50.14 77.86
CA ALA A 153 32.51 48.98 78.07
C ALA A 153 32.29 48.72 79.58
N PRO A 154 31.14 48.17 79.99
CA PRO A 154 30.84 47.86 81.38
C PRO A 154 31.58 46.59 81.87
N PRO A 155 31.97 46.50 83.16
CA PRO A 155 32.46 45.27 83.75
C PRO A 155 31.30 44.32 84.07
N GLY A 156 31.50 43.01 83.90
CA GLY A 156 30.63 41.99 84.46
C GLY A 156 31.39 41.15 85.50
N PRO A 157 30.74 40.12 86.05
CA PRO A 157 29.65 40.16 87.04
C PRO A 157 30.04 40.78 88.40
#